data_AF-A0A8C4QP98-F1
#
_entry.id   AF-A0A8C4QP98-F1
#
_cell.length_a   1.000
_cell.length_b   1.000
_cell.length_c   1.000
_cell.angle_alpha   90.00
_cell.angle_beta   90.00
_cell.angle_gamma   90.00
#
_symmetry.space_group_name_H-M   'P 1'
#
loop_
_entity.id
_entity.type
_entity.pdbx_description
1 polymer ?
#
loop_
_entity_poly.entity_id
_entity_poly.type
_entity_poly.pdbx_seq_one_letter_code
_entity_poly.pdbx_strand_id
1 'polypeptide(L)'
;MEGNSKDAEPDYEQMFIDRYSDKDLEYQEFYRHPPDPPPIVTDWASRSRGHQRQRFSGRGRVNLNRARRWFGNLQNMMLDVP
;
A
#
# COMPACT_ATOMS: atom_id res chain seq x y z
N MET A 1 54.05 6.77 -20.58
CA MET A 1 53.09 6.71 -21.70
C MET A 1 51.71 6.86 -21.11
N GLU A 2 51.17 8.08 -21.06
CA GLU A 2 49.77 8.28 -20.72
C GLU A 2 48.94 7.90 -21.94
N GLY A 3 48.24 6.76 -21.86
CA GLY A 3 47.25 6.38 -22.85
C GLY A 3 46.07 7.34 -22.75
N ASN A 4 45.87 8.13 -23.79
CA ASN A 4 44.70 8.98 -23.95
C ASN A 4 43.47 8.07 -24.07
N SER A 5 42.67 7.96 -23.01
CA SER A 5 41.47 7.11 -22.96
C SER A 5 40.37 7.52 -23.95
N LYS A 6 40.58 8.60 -24.71
CA LYS A 6 39.65 9.16 -25.69
C LYS A 6 39.59 8.37 -27.00
N ASP A 7 40.61 7.58 -27.30
CA ASP A 7 40.68 6.83 -28.56
C ASP A 7 39.79 5.57 -28.57
N ALA A 8 39.18 5.24 -27.42
CA ALA A 8 38.26 4.11 -27.27
C ALA A 8 36.91 4.53 -26.65
N GLU A 9 36.60 5.83 -26.59
CA GLU A 9 35.30 6.27 -26.11
C GLU A 9 34.26 6.04 -27.22
N PRO A 10 33.29 5.12 -27.02
CA PRO A 10 32.27 4.89 -28.02
C PRO A 10 31.42 6.14 -28.20
N ASP A 11 31.15 6.51 -29.45
CA ASP A 11 30.20 7.58 -29.76
C ASP A 11 28.77 7.09 -29.50
N TYR A 12 28.29 7.33 -28.27
CA TYR A 12 26.97 6.91 -27.82
C TYR A 12 25.84 7.56 -28.62
N GLU A 13 26.03 8.79 -29.12
CA GLU A 13 25.01 9.45 -29.94
C GLU A 13 24.84 8.68 -31.27
N GLN A 14 25.96 8.24 -31.87
CA GLN A 14 25.91 7.42 -33.09
C GLN A 14 25.35 6.02 -32.85
N MET A 15 25.67 5.39 -31.72
CA MET A 15 25.19 4.03 -31.41
C MET A 15 23.69 3.97 -31.16
N PHE A 16 23.09 5.07 -30.70
CA PHE A 16 21.68 5.14 -30.32
C PHE A 16 20.88 6.16 -31.14
N ILE A 17 21.31 6.50 -32.37
CA ILE A 17 20.61 7.45 -33.28
C ILE A 17 19.12 7.10 -33.42
N ASP A 18 18.81 5.81 -33.53
CA ASP A 18 17.46 5.35 -33.79
C ASP A 18 16.66 5.10 -32.49
N ARG A 19 17.17 5.45 -31.29
CA ARG A 19 16.49 5.21 -30.01
C ARG A 19 15.09 5.85 -30.01
N TYR A 20 14.08 5.08 -29.60
CA TYR A 20 12.67 5.50 -29.59
C TYR A 20 12.06 5.79 -30.98
N SER A 21 12.70 5.32 -32.06
CA SER A 21 12.18 5.40 -33.43
C SER A 21 11.49 4.09 -33.84
N ASP A 22 10.92 4.07 -35.04
CA ASP A 22 10.31 2.87 -35.64
C ASP A 22 11.34 1.77 -35.96
N LYS A 23 12.61 2.14 -36.05
CA LYS A 23 13.72 1.20 -36.29
C LYS A 23 14.27 0.56 -35.02
N ASP A 24 13.91 1.09 -33.85
CA ASP A 24 14.34 0.56 -32.56
C ASP A 24 13.48 -0.66 -32.19
N LEU A 25 14.01 -1.85 -32.45
CA LEU A 25 13.29 -3.10 -32.22
C LEU A 25 12.90 -3.30 -30.76
N GLU A 26 13.75 -2.90 -29.81
CA GLU A 26 13.49 -3.03 -28.37
C GLU A 26 12.34 -2.12 -27.95
N TYR A 27 12.33 -0.89 -28.46
CA TYR A 27 11.22 0.04 -28.25
C TYR A 27 9.91 -0.44 -28.89
N GLN A 28 9.97 -0.97 -30.11
CA GLN A 28 8.79 -1.51 -30.79
C GLN A 28 8.22 -2.73 -30.07
N GLU A 29 9.07 -3.58 -29.48
CA GLU A 29 8.63 -4.67 -28.61
C GLU A 29 7.95 -4.12 -27.35
N PHE A 30 8.54 -3.13 -26.68
CA PHE A 30 7.93 -2.45 -25.53
C PHE A 30 6.52 -1.93 -25.83
N TYR A 31 6.31 -1.29 -26.98
CA TYR A 31 5.00 -0.77 -27.40
C TYR A 31 3.94 -1.85 -27.62
N ARG A 32 4.35 -3.08 -27.97
CA ARG A 32 3.41 -4.20 -28.17
C ARG A 32 2.95 -4.81 -26.86
N HIS A 33 3.69 -4.63 -25.77
CA HIS A 33 3.30 -5.17 -24.49
C HIS A 33 2.08 -4.42 -23.93
N PRO A 34 1.03 -5.13 -23.52
CA PRO A 34 -0.05 -4.50 -22.78
C PRO A 34 0.49 -3.96 -21.44
N PRO A 35 -0.16 -2.95 -20.84
CA PRO A 35 0.23 -2.48 -19.52
C PRO A 35 0.20 -3.62 -18.51
N ASP A 36 1.34 -3.89 -17.86
CA ASP A 36 1.41 -4.93 -16.85
C ASP A 36 0.48 -4.59 -15.67
N PRO A 37 -0.36 -5.54 -15.22
CA PRO A 37 -1.22 -5.30 -14.08
C PRO A 37 -0.36 -5.14 -12.81
N PRO A 38 -0.79 -4.29 -11.86
CA PRO A 38 -0.06 -4.14 -10.61
C PRO A 38 -0.01 -5.49 -9.86
N PRO A 39 1.11 -5.81 -9.19
CA PRO A 39 1.27 -7.09 -8.51
C PRO A 39 0.27 -7.20 -7.35
N ILE A 40 -0.46 -8.33 -7.31
CA ILE A 40 -1.40 -8.64 -6.22
C ILE A 40 -0.63 -9.37 -5.12
N VAL A 41 -0.58 -8.80 -3.93
CA VAL A 41 0.04 -9.42 -2.75
C VAL A 41 -1.04 -10.11 -1.91
N THR A 42 -1.09 -11.44 -1.95
CA THR A 42 -1.97 -12.24 -1.07
C THR A 42 -1.46 -12.25 0.37
N ASP A 43 -2.36 -12.32 1.34
CA ASP A 43 -2.03 -12.44 2.77
C ASP A 43 -1.15 -11.32 3.36
N TRP A 44 -1.23 -10.11 2.78
CA TRP A 44 -0.45 -8.93 3.21
C TRP A 44 -0.51 -8.67 4.74
N ALA A 45 -1.63 -9.01 5.38
CA ALA A 45 -1.89 -8.81 6.80
C ALA A 45 -2.12 -10.11 7.62
N SER A 46 -1.77 -11.30 7.12
CA SER A 46 -2.19 -12.57 7.75
C SER A 46 -1.50 -12.91 9.09
N ARG A 47 -0.76 -11.98 9.71
CA ARG A 47 -0.05 -12.22 10.98
C ARG A 47 -0.85 -11.93 12.26
N SER A 48 -2.07 -11.42 12.20
CA SER A 48 -2.79 -10.99 13.42
C SER A 48 -4.12 -11.68 13.75
N ARG A 49 -4.58 -12.67 12.96
CA ARG A 49 -5.83 -13.38 13.26
C ARG A 49 -5.67 -14.79 13.83
N GLY A 50 -4.46 -15.15 14.25
CA GLY A 50 -4.13 -16.39 14.95
C GLY A 50 -3.95 -16.24 16.46
N HIS A 51 -4.82 -15.50 17.15
CA HIS A 51 -4.93 -15.62 18.61
C HIS A 51 -6.37 -15.99 18.93
N GLN A 52 -6.62 -17.29 19.05
CA GLN A 52 -7.78 -17.80 19.76
C GLN A 52 -7.81 -17.11 21.11
N ARG A 53 -8.60 -16.04 21.24
CA ARG A 53 -9.06 -15.54 22.53
C ARG A 53 -10.04 -16.56 23.09
N GLN A 54 -9.57 -17.78 23.34
CA GLN A 54 -10.07 -18.64 24.41
C GLN A 54 -9.61 -18.01 25.73
N ARG A 55 -10.12 -16.82 26.02
CA ARG A 55 -10.03 -16.16 27.32
C ARG A 55 -11.38 -15.58 27.66
N PHE A 56 -12.40 -16.43 27.78
CA PHE A 56 -13.32 -16.35 28.92
C PHE A 56 -14.27 -17.57 28.99
N SER A 57 -13.78 -18.70 29.49
CA SER A 57 -14.63 -19.65 30.21
C SER A 57 -14.03 -19.81 31.60
N GLY A 58 -14.48 -19.00 32.56
CA GLY A 58 -14.01 -19.14 33.95
C GLY A 58 -13.86 -17.83 34.70
N ARG A 59 -14.93 -17.50 35.43
CA ARG A 59 -14.92 -16.75 36.69
C ARG A 59 -14.56 -15.26 36.62
N GLY A 60 -15.61 -14.45 36.58
CA GLY A 60 -15.54 -13.04 37.01
C GLY A 60 -16.91 -12.40 36.98
N ARG A 61 -17.70 -12.55 38.05
CA ARG A 61 -18.83 -11.64 38.27
C ARG A 61 -18.24 -10.25 38.47
N VAL A 62 -18.42 -9.35 37.50
CA VAL A 62 -18.14 -7.93 37.68
C VAL A 62 -19.44 -7.17 37.48
N ASN A 63 -19.87 -6.55 38.59
CA ASN A 63 -21.14 -5.85 38.77
C ASN A 63 -21.54 -4.93 37.61
N LEU A 64 -22.73 -5.17 37.05
CA LEU A 64 -23.41 -4.37 36.03
C LEU A 64 -23.98 -3.04 36.58
N ASN A 65 -23.30 -2.38 37.52
CA ASN A 65 -23.80 -1.16 38.18
C ASN A 65 -22.89 0.06 38.04
N ARG A 66 -21.80 -0.01 37.26
CA ARG A 66 -20.92 1.15 37.03
C ARG A 66 -21.14 1.86 35.68
N ALA A 67 -21.75 1.22 34.69
CA ALA A 67 -21.92 1.78 33.34
C ALA A 67 -23.15 2.69 33.15
N ARG A 68 -23.97 2.93 34.18
CA ARG A 68 -25.17 3.80 34.11
C ARG A 68 -24.96 5.24 34.61
N ARG A 69 -23.72 5.72 34.69
CA ARG A 69 -23.42 7.07 35.22
C ARG A 69 -22.75 8.03 34.21
N TRP A 70 -22.56 7.62 32.95
CA TRP A 70 -21.79 8.41 31.96
C TRP A 70 -22.52 8.70 30.62
N PHE A 71 -23.80 8.33 30.47
CA PHE A 71 -24.57 8.60 29.23
C PHE A 71 -26.05 8.89 29.51
N GLY A 72 -26.36 9.83 30.41
CA GLY A 72 -27.77 10.05 30.76
C GLY A 72 -28.08 11.38 31.40
N ASN A 73 -27.56 12.49 30.87
CA ASN A 73 -28.23 13.79 31.07
C ASN A 73 -27.71 14.93 30.18
N LEU A 74 -27.79 14.75 28.85
CA LEU A 74 -27.97 15.89 27.95
C LEU A 74 -29.01 15.50 26.91
N GLN A 75 -30.05 16.35 26.78
CA GLN A 75 -31.20 16.29 25.86
C GLN A 75 -32.51 15.68 26.38
N ASN A 76 -32.98 16.12 27.55
CA ASN A 76 -34.43 16.28 27.81
C ASN A 76 -34.76 17.65 28.44
N MET A 77 -33.84 18.63 28.36
CA MET A 77 -34.09 20.04 28.72
C MET A 77 -34.66 20.86 27.54
N MET A 78 -35.36 20.20 26.63
CA MET A 78 -36.17 20.84 25.59
C MET A 78 -37.40 19.97 25.47
N LEU A 79 -38.41 20.26 26.29
CA LEU A 79 -39.84 20.04 26.08
C LEU A 79 -40.54 20.22 27.44
N ASP A 80 -40.56 21.46 27.92
CA ASP A 80 -41.60 21.97 28.84
C ASP A 80 -41.94 23.40 28.37
N VAL A 81 -42.97 23.45 27.51
CA VAL A 81 -43.88 24.57 27.25
C VAL A 81 -45.25 23.90 27.42
N PRO A 82 -46.06 24.25 28.43
CA PRO A 82 -46.59 25.61 28.67
C PRO A 82 -46.30 26.22 30.05
#